data_AF-A0A7W1AC03-F1
#
_entry.id   AF-A0A7W1AC03-F1
#
_cell.length_a   1.000
_cell.length_b   1.000
_cell.length_c   1.000
_cell.angle_alpha   90.00
_cell.angle_beta   90.00
_cell.angle_gamma   90.00
#
_symmetry.space_group_name_H-M   'P 1'
#
loop_
_entity.id
_entity.type
_entity.pdbx_description
1 polymer ?
#
loop_
_entity_poly.entity_id
_entity_poly.type
_entity_poly.pdbx_seq_one_letter_code
_entity_poly.pdbx_strand_id
1 'polypeptide(L)' 'GVAIHSTRILGVDPDIVNVNGGALALGHPIGASGARILTTLLYELRRRGGGRGLAAICSGGGQGDAVLVET' A
#
# COMPACT_ATOMS: atom_id res chain seq x y z
N GLY A 1 -12.65 4.64 -1.11
CA GLY A 1 -13.40 3.54 -1.75
C GLY A 1 -12.60 2.25 -1.72
N VAL A 2 -11.65 2.12 -2.65
CA VAL A 2 -10.86 0.88 -2.84
C VAL A 2 -10.18 0.39 -1.56
N ALA A 3 -9.39 1.23 -0.88
CA ALA A 3 -8.67 0.82 0.33
C ALA A 3 -9.57 0.19 1.40
N ILE A 4 -10.68 0.85 1.77
CA ILE A 4 -11.63 0.35 2.78
C ILE A 4 -12.28 -0.96 2.34
N HIS A 5 -12.67 -1.07 1.05
CA HIS A 5 -13.26 -2.30 0.52
C HIS A 5 -12.26 -3.45 0.55
N SER A 6 -11.04 -3.24 0.05
CA SER A 6 -9.95 -4.21 0.05
C SER A 6 -9.59 -4.68 1.46
N THR A 7 -9.45 -3.77 2.43
CA THR A 7 -9.19 -4.11 3.83
C THR A 7 -10.28 -5.03 4.38
N ARG A 8 -11.55 -4.71 4.12
CA ARG A 8 -12.69 -5.51 4.59
C ARG A 8 -12.71 -6.92 3.97
N ILE A 9 -12.59 -7.03 2.64
CA ILE A 9 -12.68 -8.33 1.97
C ILE A 9 -11.50 -9.25 2.30
N LEU A 10 -10.33 -8.67 2.59
CA LEU A 10 -9.14 -9.43 2.98
C LEU A 10 -9.05 -9.69 4.49
N GLY A 11 -9.94 -9.10 5.30
CA GLY A 11 -9.91 -9.24 6.76
C GLY A 11 -8.63 -8.69 7.40
N VAL A 12 -8.01 -7.68 6.78
CA VAL A 12 -6.75 -7.09 7.27
C VAL A 12 -7.06 -6.08 8.38
N ASP A 13 -6.22 -6.04 9.40
CA ASP A 13 -6.29 -5.02 10.45
C ASP A 13 -6.10 -3.61 9.84
N PRO A 14 -7.07 -2.68 9.98
CA PRO A 14 -6.94 -1.34 9.43
C PRO A 14 -5.78 -0.54 10.04
N ASP A 15 -5.34 -0.85 11.27
CA ASP A 15 -4.29 -0.10 11.95
C ASP A 15 -2.89 -0.33 11.35
N ILE A 16 -2.74 -1.37 10.51
CA ILE A 16 -1.50 -1.65 9.77
C ILE A 16 -1.57 -1.24 8.29
N VAL A 17 -2.69 -0.68 7.84
CA VAL A 17 -2.91 -0.28 6.44
C VAL A 17 -2.64 1.21 6.25
N ASN A 18 -1.70 1.57 5.38
CA ASN A 18 -1.36 2.97 5.04
C ASN A 18 -1.06 3.84 6.28
N VAL A 19 -0.24 3.35 7.21
CA VAL A 19 0.06 3.99 8.51
C VAL A 19 0.62 5.41 8.43
N ASN A 20 1.20 5.78 7.28
CA ASN A 20 1.76 7.11 6.99
C ASN A 20 0.87 7.92 6.02
N GLY A 21 -0.41 7.56 5.88
CA GLY A 21 -1.35 8.16 4.94
C GLY A 21 -1.32 7.53 3.54
N GLY A 22 -2.42 7.74 2.81
CA GLY A 22 -2.63 7.19 1.47
C GLY A 22 -2.81 8.26 0.38
N ALA A 23 -3.23 7.83 -0.80
CA ALA A 23 -3.39 8.69 -1.97
C ALA A 23 -4.41 9.83 -1.80
N LEU A 24 -5.36 9.71 -0.87
CA LEU A 24 -6.29 10.80 -0.54
C LEU A 24 -5.57 12.01 0.11
N ALA A 25 -4.55 11.76 0.93
CA ALA A 25 -3.79 12.81 1.60
C ALA A 25 -2.57 13.24 0.79
N LEU A 26 -1.91 12.29 0.12
CA LEU A 26 -0.62 12.48 -0.54
C LEU A 26 -0.73 12.70 -2.07
N GLY A 27 -1.93 12.58 -2.63
CA GLY A 27 -2.17 12.61 -4.06
C GLY A 27 -1.91 11.28 -4.76
N HIS A 28 -2.36 11.20 -6.02
CA HIS A 28 -2.29 10.00 -6.85
C HIS A 28 -1.70 10.30 -8.24
N PRO A 29 -0.38 10.54 -8.36
CA PRO A 29 0.27 10.61 -9.66
C PRO A 29 0.27 9.21 -10.28
N ILE A 30 -0.62 8.97 -11.25
CA ILE A 30 -1.00 7.62 -11.73
C ILE A 30 0.23 6.75 -12.01
N GLY A 31 1.14 7.18 -12.87
CA GLY A 31 2.33 6.41 -13.25
C GLY A 31 3.36 6.21 -12.12
N ALA A 32 3.40 7.09 -11.13
CA ALA A 32 4.37 7.02 -10.03
C ALA A 32 3.83 6.33 -8.77
N SER A 33 2.51 6.09 -8.69
CA SER A 33 1.89 5.67 -7.44
C SER A 33 2.32 4.29 -6.95
N GLY A 34 2.54 3.33 -7.86
CA GLY A 34 3.04 2.00 -7.49
C GLY A 34 4.43 2.05 -6.86
N ALA A 35 5.37 2.73 -7.51
CA ALA A 35 6.72 2.93 -6.98
C ALA A 35 6.69 3.72 -5.66
N ARG A 36 5.84 4.75 -5.56
CA ARG A 36 5.68 5.57 -4.35
C ARG A 36 5.23 4.74 -3.16
N ILE A 37 4.15 3.96 -3.27
CA ILE A 37 3.63 3.17 -2.14
C ILE A 37 4.63 2.09 -1.70
N LEU A 38 5.32 1.45 -2.66
CA LEU A 38 6.36 0.47 -2.36
C LEU A 38 7.51 1.13 -1.60
N THR A 39 7.95 2.31 -2.05
CA THR A 39 9.00 3.09 -1.40
C THR A 39 8.61 3.48 0.02
N THR A 40 7.40 4.01 0.23
CA THR A 40 6.88 4.34 1.56
C THR A 40 6.84 3.12 2.47
N LEU A 41 6.41 1.95 1.96
CA LEU A 41 6.38 0.70 2.71
C LEU A 41 7.79 0.27 3.16
N LEU A 42 8.76 0.24 2.24
CA LEU A 42 10.14 -0.18 2.53
C LEU A 42 10.78 0.72 3.60
N TYR A 43 10.61 2.03 3.50
CA TYR A 43 11.14 2.96 4.51
C TYR A 43 10.47 2.78 5.87
N GLU A 44 9.15 2.57 5.92
CA GLU A 44 8.45 2.37 7.19
C GLU A 44 8.79 1.03 7.85
N LEU A 45 8.91 -0.06 7.07
CA LEU A 45 9.36 -1.35 7.61
C LEU A 45 10.77 -1.23 8.20
N ARG A 46 11.71 -0.64 7.46
CA ARG A 46 13.07 -0.40 7.96
C ARG A 46 13.06 0.47 9.22
N ARG A 47 12.22 1.50 9.28
CA ARG A 47 12.06 2.36 10.48
C ARG A 47 11.57 1.59 11.70
N ARG A 48 10.77 0.53 11.50
CA ARG A 48 10.23 -0.35 12.55
C ARG A 48 11.15 -1.53 12.91
N GLY A 49 12.34 -1.61 12.31
CA GLY A 49 13.29 -2.71 12.56
C GLY A 49 13.21 -3.87 11.56
N GLY A 50 12.50 -3.69 10.45
CA GLY A 50 12.38 -4.66 9.36
C GLY A 50 11.06 -5.43 9.36
N GLY A 51 11.03 -6.55 8.64
CA GLY A 51 9.89 -7.45 8.56
C GLY A 51 9.23 -7.49 7.19
N ARG A 52 8.03 -8.09 7.13
CA ARG A 52 7.28 -8.31 5.89
C ARG A 52 6.22 -7.25 5.67
N GLY A 53 6.03 -6.87 4.42
CA GLY A 53 4.93 -6.00 4.02
C GLY A 53 4.46 -6.27 2.60
N LEU A 54 3.25 -5.82 2.30
CA LEU A 54 2.61 -5.96 0.99
C LEU A 54 2.26 -4.59 0.43
N ALA A 55 2.76 -4.26 -0.76
CA ALA A 55 2.27 -3.12 -1.53
C ALA A 55 1.28 -3.62 -2.58
N ALA A 56 0.07 -3.07 -2.62
CA ALA A 56 -0.96 -3.43 -3.58
C ALA A 56 -1.59 -2.19 -4.23
N ILE A 57 -1.90 -2.27 -5.52
CA ILE A 57 -2.45 -1.16 -6.30
C ILE A 57 -3.47 -1.69 -7.31
N CYS A 58 -4.59 -0.97 -7.47
CA CYS A 58 -5.53 -1.19 -8.57
C CYS A 58 -5.20 -0.24 -9.73
N SER A 59 -5.55 -0.64 -10.95
CA SER A 59 -5.45 0.22 -12.13
C SER A 59 -6.76 0.21 -12.93
N GLY A 60 -6.94 1.24 -13.76
CA GLY A 60 -8.08 1.29 -14.68
C GLY A 60 -8.06 0.07 -15.62
N GLY A 61 -9.25 -0.42 -15.98
CA GLY A 61 -9.38 -1.65 -16.76
C GLY A 61 -9.59 -2.91 -15.91
N GLY A 62 -9.71 -2.78 -14.59
CA GLY A 62 -10.09 -3.89 -13.70
C GLY A 62 -8.93 -4.78 -13.27
N GLN A 63 -7.71 -4.25 -13.30
CA GLN A 63 -6.50 -4.97 -12.90
C GLN A 63 -6.07 -4.59 -11.48
N GLY A 64 -5.24 -5.44 -10.89
CA GLY A 64 -4.58 -5.17 -9.63
C GLY A 64 -3.27 -5.94 -9.53
N ASP A 65 -2.28 -5.28 -8.96
CA ASP A 65 -0.94 -5.80 -8.76
C ASP A 65 -0.61 -5.78 -7.27
N ALA A 66 0.14 -6.76 -6.80
CA ALA A 66 0.63 -6.81 -5.43
C ALA A 66 2.06 -7.36 -5.38
N VAL A 67 2.88 -6.81 -4.49
CA VAL A 67 4.26 -7.24 -4.25
C VAL A 67 4.47 -7.43 -2.76
N LEU A 68 4.94 -8.62 -2.40
CA LEU A 68 5.44 -8.94 -1.06
C LEU A 68 6.92 -8.58 -0.98
N VAL A 69 7.31 -7.91 0.10
CA VAL A 69 8.70 -7.56 0.40
C VAL A 69 9.09 -7.98 1.81
N GLU A 70 10.38 -8.20 2.01
CA GLU A 70 10.99 -8.44 3.31
C GLU A 70 12.22 -7.52 3.42
N THR A 71 12.32 -6.79 4.54
CA THR A 71 13.40 -5.80 4.81
C THR A 71 14.15 -6.11 6.09
#